data_AF-V5FLM0-F1
#
_entry.id   AF-V5FLM0-F1
#
_cell.length_a   1.000
_cell.length_b   1.000
_cell.length_c   1.000
_cell.angle_alpha   90.00
_cell.angle_beta   90.00
_cell.angle_gamma   90.00
#
_symmetry.space_group_name_H-M   'P 1'
#
loop_
_entity.id
_entity.type
_entity.pdbx_description
1 polymer ?
#
loop_
_entity_poly.entity_id
_entity_poly.type
_entity_poly.pdbx_seq_one_letter_code
_entity_poly.pdbx_strand_id
1 'polypeptide(L)'
;MPSEHSLFNTLQSIGFSLPEGQGGIAAQQTQIQAQLNQLSEALSPLFERAKAKYPEHTDQQLLLGLFTLHHEKQLQQLRTQQPSLLAMQKVIDDSLDKHHAQAFKSPLIAEIWLVMHLWLFVQGQSNIDYSLAYDYANETAELLNPFSSSSSSELRSEWLKSFYAGKETVNQQNSGICYWIKRLLRKSNQ
;
A
#
# COMPACT_ATOMS: atom_id res chain seq x y z
N MET A 1 -4.89 23.04 -13.06
CA MET A 1 -4.41 22.92 -11.67
C MET A 1 -4.51 21.44 -11.31
N PRO A 2 -3.42 20.76 -10.92
CA PRO A 2 -3.54 19.41 -10.36
C PRO A 2 -4.46 19.52 -9.13
N SER A 3 -5.52 18.72 -9.06
CA SER A 3 -6.38 18.74 -7.88
C SER A 3 -5.56 18.24 -6.69
N GLU A 4 -5.50 18.99 -5.60
CA GLU A 4 -4.65 18.74 -4.41
C GLU A 4 -4.82 17.34 -3.77
N HIS A 5 -5.81 16.56 -4.24
CA HIS A 5 -6.10 15.21 -3.77
C HIS A 5 -6.39 14.20 -4.89
N SER A 6 -5.83 14.39 -6.10
CA SER A 6 -6.17 13.50 -7.23
C SER A 6 -5.85 12.03 -6.98
N LEU A 7 -4.66 11.76 -6.43
CA LEU A 7 -4.25 10.41 -6.06
C LEU A 7 -5.14 9.84 -4.96
N PHE A 8 -5.39 10.62 -3.91
CA PHE A 8 -6.24 10.21 -2.80
C PHE A 8 -7.66 9.85 -3.26
N ASN A 9 -8.27 10.70 -4.08
CA ASN A 9 -9.60 10.47 -4.65
C ASN A 9 -9.63 9.22 -5.55
N THR A 10 -8.55 8.99 -6.30
CA THR A 10 -8.41 7.78 -7.12
C THR A 10 -8.29 6.53 -6.25
N LEU A 11 -7.53 6.58 -5.15
CA LEU A 11 -7.44 5.47 -4.20
C LEU A 11 -8.80 5.14 -3.58
N GLN A 12 -9.61 6.15 -3.25
CA GLN A 12 -10.97 5.95 -2.77
C GLN A 12 -11.88 5.36 -3.87
N SER A 13 -11.77 5.82 -5.12
CA SER A 13 -12.62 5.34 -6.23
C SER A 13 -12.34 3.88 -6.61
N ILE A 14 -11.10 3.43 -6.47
CA ILE A 14 -10.75 2.01 -6.64
C ILE A 14 -11.10 1.15 -5.41
N GLY A 15 -11.69 1.73 -4.36
CA GLY A 15 -12.14 1.01 -3.18
C GLY A 15 -11.03 0.62 -2.22
N PHE A 16 -9.90 1.33 -2.20
CA PHE A 16 -8.87 1.11 -1.19
C PHE A 16 -9.38 1.57 0.19
N SER A 17 -9.31 0.67 1.17
CA SER A 17 -9.55 0.98 2.57
C SER A 17 -8.24 0.92 3.35
N LEU A 18 -8.13 1.79 4.36
CA LEU A 18 -6.98 1.77 5.25
C LEU A 18 -6.92 0.44 6.02
N PRO A 19 -5.74 -0.20 6.10
CA PRO A 19 -5.56 -1.37 6.94
C PRO A 19 -5.75 -1.02 8.42
N GLU A 20 -6.37 -1.93 9.17
CA GLU A 20 -6.31 -1.91 10.63
C GLU A 20 -4.87 -2.26 11.02
N GLY A 21 -4.11 -1.27 11.50
CA GLY A 21 -2.70 -1.46 11.82
C GLY A 21 -2.49 -2.61 12.81
N GLN A 22 -1.86 -3.69 12.38
CA GLN A 22 -1.50 -4.82 13.23
C GLN A 22 0.01 -5.00 13.18
N GLY A 23 0.73 -4.34 14.09
CA GLY A 23 2.14 -4.69 14.29
C GLY A 23 3.14 -3.59 14.59
N GLY A 24 2.81 -2.57 15.39
CA GLY A 24 3.81 -1.63 15.94
C GLY A 24 4.64 -0.79 14.95
N ILE A 25 4.48 -0.98 13.63
CA ILE A 25 4.94 -0.07 12.57
C ILE A 25 3.85 0.96 12.29
N ALA A 26 2.60 0.49 12.21
CA ALA A 26 1.43 1.35 12.09
C ALA A 26 1.05 1.93 13.44
N ALA A 27 0.87 3.25 13.47
CA ALA A 27 0.32 3.96 14.60
C ALA A 27 -1.22 3.92 14.58
N GLN A 28 -1.86 4.66 15.50
CA GLN A 28 -3.33 4.78 15.55
C GLN A 28 -3.90 5.14 14.17
N GLN A 29 -5.13 4.71 13.88
CA GLN A 29 -5.83 4.91 12.60
C GLN A 29 -5.71 6.34 12.06
N THR A 30 -5.81 7.35 12.93
CA THR A 30 -5.66 8.77 12.60
C THR A 30 -4.29 9.10 12.00
N GLN A 31 -3.21 8.50 12.51
CA GLN A 31 -1.86 8.72 12.01
C GLN A 31 -1.64 8.03 10.66
N ILE A 32 -2.21 6.83 10.45
CA ILE A 32 -2.16 6.15 9.15
C ILE A 32 -2.88 7.01 8.10
N GLN A 33 -4.04 7.59 8.44
CA GLN A 33 -4.75 8.51 7.55
C GLN A 33 -3.93 9.76 7.23
N ALA A 34 -3.25 10.34 8.22
CA ALA A 34 -2.37 11.49 8.00
C ALA A 34 -1.21 11.14 7.06
N GLN A 35 -0.60 9.96 7.24
CA GLN A 35 0.46 9.45 6.36
C GLN A 35 -0.04 9.22 4.94
N LEU A 36 -1.25 8.67 4.78
CA LEU A 36 -1.86 8.50 3.46
C LEU A 36 -2.10 9.85 2.77
N ASN A 37 -2.55 10.87 3.51
CA ASN A 37 -2.75 12.21 2.95
C ASN A 37 -1.42 12.81 2.49
N GLN A 38 -0.38 12.74 3.33
CA GLN A 38 0.96 13.25 3.00
C GLN A 38 1.57 12.53 1.80
N LEU A 39 1.48 11.19 1.75
CA LEU A 39 1.93 10.39 0.63
C LEU A 39 1.16 10.75 -0.64
N SER A 40 -0.15 10.93 -0.53
CA SER A 40 -1.01 11.29 -1.66
C SER A 40 -0.64 12.66 -2.22
N GLU A 41 -0.41 13.65 -1.37
CA GLU A 41 0.03 14.98 -1.76
C GLU A 41 1.40 14.93 -2.44
N ALA A 42 2.36 14.18 -1.87
CA ALA A 42 3.70 14.04 -2.42
C ALA A 42 3.73 13.38 -3.81
N LEU A 43 2.86 12.38 -4.05
CA LEU A 43 2.84 11.61 -5.28
C LEU A 43 1.84 12.13 -6.33
N SER A 44 0.89 12.98 -5.96
CA SER A 44 -0.13 13.54 -6.88
C SER A 44 0.49 14.22 -8.11
N PRO A 45 1.54 15.06 -8.01
CA PRO A 45 2.14 15.69 -9.19
C PRO A 45 2.67 14.68 -10.21
N LEU A 46 3.28 13.58 -9.74
CA LEU A 46 3.78 12.52 -10.61
C LEU A 46 2.64 11.73 -11.23
N PHE A 47 1.60 11.43 -10.45
CA PHE A 47 0.40 10.75 -10.92
C PHE A 47 -0.33 11.56 -12.01
N GLU A 48 -0.56 12.86 -11.80
CA GLU A 48 -1.19 13.74 -12.78
C GLU A 48 -0.38 13.86 -14.07
N ARG A 49 0.96 13.94 -13.94
CA ARG A 49 1.84 13.92 -15.10
C ARG A 49 1.73 12.61 -15.88
N ALA A 50 1.61 11.48 -15.18
CA ALA A 50 1.43 10.18 -15.81
C ALA A 50 0.07 10.11 -16.54
N LYS A 51 -1.02 10.59 -15.91
CA LYS A 51 -2.36 10.68 -16.55
C LYS A 51 -2.35 11.53 -17.82
N ALA A 52 -1.69 12.68 -17.78
CA ALA A 52 -1.59 13.56 -18.94
C ALA A 52 -0.71 12.98 -20.06
N LYS A 53 0.33 12.23 -19.70
CA LYS A 53 1.28 11.64 -20.66
C LYS A 53 0.75 10.35 -21.30
N TYR A 54 -0.02 9.56 -20.56
CA TYR A 54 -0.51 8.25 -20.97
C TYR A 54 -2.04 8.15 -20.80
N PRO A 55 -2.82 8.93 -21.55
CA PRO A 55 -4.28 8.97 -21.43
C PRO A 55 -4.97 7.65 -21.81
N GLU A 56 -4.28 6.75 -22.50
CA GLU A 56 -4.74 5.41 -22.85
C GLU A 56 -4.72 4.42 -21.69
N HIS A 57 -3.96 4.70 -20.62
CA HIS A 57 -3.87 3.85 -19.45
C HIS A 57 -4.96 4.16 -18.45
N THR A 58 -5.54 3.10 -17.87
CA THR A 58 -6.48 3.21 -16.76
C THR A 58 -5.79 3.75 -15.51
N ASP A 59 -6.55 4.39 -14.62
CA ASP A 59 -6.03 4.86 -13.34
C ASP A 59 -5.33 3.73 -12.56
N GLN A 60 -5.88 2.51 -12.59
CA GLN A 60 -5.29 1.32 -11.97
C GLN A 60 -3.89 0.99 -12.53
N GLN A 61 -3.71 1.04 -13.86
CA GLN A 61 -2.41 0.79 -14.50
C GLN A 61 -1.39 1.87 -14.13
N LEU A 62 -1.82 3.13 -14.09
CA LEU A 62 -0.97 4.25 -13.70
C LEU A 62 -0.56 4.17 -12.22
N LEU A 63 -1.48 3.78 -11.33
CA LEU A 63 -1.20 3.54 -9.92
C LEU A 63 -0.22 2.38 -9.73
N LEU A 64 -0.37 1.29 -10.49
CA LEU A 64 0.55 0.16 -10.43
C LEU A 64 1.98 0.61 -10.77
N GLY A 65 2.14 1.37 -11.86
CA GLY A 65 3.44 1.92 -12.25
C GLY A 65 4.02 2.89 -11.22
N LEU A 66 3.18 3.80 -10.69
CA LEU A 66 3.56 4.78 -9.67
C LEU A 66 4.07 4.11 -8.40
N PHE A 67 3.31 3.15 -7.86
CA PHE A 67 3.68 2.48 -6.61
C PHE A 67 4.84 1.51 -6.80
N THR A 68 4.99 0.87 -7.96
CA THR A 68 6.18 0.06 -8.27
C THR A 68 7.44 0.92 -8.20
N LEU A 69 7.44 2.06 -8.91
CA LEU A 69 8.58 2.98 -8.92
C LEU A 69 8.90 3.54 -7.54
N HIS A 70 7.87 3.96 -6.80
CA HIS A 70 8.05 4.55 -5.47
C HIS A 70 8.57 3.51 -4.46
N HIS A 71 8.01 2.30 -4.48
CA HIS A 71 8.43 1.20 -3.62
C HIS A 71 9.89 0.80 -3.88
N GLU A 72 10.30 0.62 -5.14
CA GLU A 72 11.68 0.29 -5.49
C GLU A 72 12.67 1.35 -4.98
N LYS A 73 12.33 2.63 -5.15
CA LYS A 73 13.13 3.75 -4.64
C LYS A 73 13.26 3.71 -3.12
N GLN A 74 12.16 3.48 -2.41
CA GLN A 74 12.18 3.41 -0.95
C GLN A 74 12.97 2.18 -0.44
N LEU A 75 12.84 1.01 -1.08
CA LEU A 75 13.63 -0.17 -0.73
C LEU A 75 15.12 0.08 -0.94
N GLN A 76 15.50 0.70 -2.06
CA GLN A 76 16.89 1.07 -2.31
C GLN A 76 17.41 2.04 -1.23
N GLN A 77 16.60 3.03 -0.88
CA GLN A 77 16.94 3.98 0.20
C GLN A 77 17.10 3.25 1.54
N LEU A 78 16.18 2.36 1.89
CA LEU A 78 16.24 1.59 3.13
C LEU A 78 17.48 0.71 3.18
N ARG A 79 17.77 -0.07 2.13
CA ARG A 79 18.99 -0.90 2.06
C ARG A 79 20.25 -0.08 2.28
N THR A 80 20.31 1.12 1.71
CA THR A 80 21.45 2.04 1.88
C THR A 80 21.55 2.60 3.29
N GLN A 81 20.41 2.93 3.91
CA GLN A 81 20.35 3.60 5.22
C GLN A 81 20.23 2.63 6.41
N GLN A 82 20.02 1.34 6.16
CA GLN A 82 19.70 0.34 7.18
C GLN A 82 20.72 0.31 8.33
N PRO A 83 22.06 0.29 8.10
CA PRO A 83 23.02 0.28 9.21
C PRO A 83 22.88 1.50 10.13
N SER A 84 22.68 2.69 9.54
CA SER A 84 22.51 3.94 10.29
C SER A 84 21.18 3.98 11.05
N LEU A 85 20.10 3.50 10.44
CA LEU A 85 18.79 3.42 11.08
C LEU A 85 18.81 2.44 12.27
N LEU A 86 19.49 1.31 12.14
CA LEU A 86 19.65 0.35 13.24
C LEU A 86 20.51 0.91 14.38
N ALA A 87 21.60 1.60 14.06
CA ALA A 87 22.42 2.26 15.07
C ALA A 87 21.62 3.33 15.82
N MET A 88 20.80 4.10 15.12
CA MET A 88 19.91 5.09 15.73
C MET A 88 18.85 4.45 16.62
N GLN A 89 18.19 3.37 16.15
CA GLN A 89 17.21 2.64 16.95
C GLN A 89 17.85 2.10 18.24
N LYS A 90 19.07 1.54 18.14
CA LYS A 90 19.81 1.07 19.31
C LYS A 90 20.06 2.18 20.32
N VAL A 91 20.54 3.35 19.87
CA VAL A 91 20.77 4.49 20.77
C VAL A 91 19.49 4.93 21.46
N ILE A 92 18.36 4.93 20.75
CA ILE A 92 17.04 5.25 21.29
C ILE A 92 16.63 4.22 22.35
N ASP A 93 16.73 2.94 22.04
CA ASP A 93 16.36 1.85 22.94
C ASP A 93 17.25 1.82 24.21
N ASP A 94 18.53 2.20 24.07
CA ASP A 94 19.48 2.28 25.19
C ASP A 94 19.27 3.54 26.05
N SER A 95 18.70 4.61 25.49
CA SER A 95 18.58 5.93 26.15
C SER A 95 17.20 6.22 26.73
N LEU A 96 16.15 5.59 26.20
CA LEU A 96 14.76 5.83 26.60
C LEU A 96 14.18 4.59 27.27
N ASP A 97 13.18 4.79 28.12
CA ASP A 97 12.37 3.67 28.60
C ASP A 97 11.53 3.10 27.44
N LYS A 98 11.06 1.85 27.61
CA LYS A 98 10.36 1.12 26.55
C LYS A 98 9.16 1.88 25.99
N HIS A 99 8.45 2.65 26.81
CA HIS A 99 7.29 3.41 26.37
C HIS A 99 7.69 4.53 25.39
N HIS A 100 8.73 5.32 25.70
CA HIS A 100 9.17 6.41 24.83
C HIS A 100 9.97 5.91 23.61
N ALA A 101 10.76 4.85 23.76
CA ALA A 101 11.49 4.25 22.64
C ALA A 101 10.55 3.73 21.54
N GLN A 102 9.43 3.11 21.92
CA GLN A 102 8.43 2.59 20.99
C GLN A 102 7.68 3.68 20.20
N ALA A 103 7.63 4.91 20.72
CA ALA A 103 7.00 6.03 20.01
C ALA A 103 7.88 6.55 18.85
N PHE A 104 9.19 6.27 18.87
CA PHE A 104 10.07 6.67 17.79
C PHE A 104 9.97 5.67 16.64
N LYS A 105 9.45 6.13 15.50
CA LYS A 105 9.36 5.34 14.27
C LYS A 105 9.99 6.14 13.14
N SER A 106 10.90 5.50 12.41
CA SER A 106 11.47 6.08 11.21
C SER A 106 10.36 6.36 10.20
N PRO A 107 10.21 7.61 9.70
CA PRO A 107 9.20 7.95 8.70
C PRO A 107 9.30 7.09 7.44
N LEU A 108 10.54 6.75 7.02
CA LEU A 108 10.78 5.86 5.88
C LEU A 108 10.16 4.47 6.09
N ILE A 109 10.29 3.90 7.29
CA ILE A 109 9.76 2.57 7.61
C ILE A 109 8.22 2.58 7.58
N ALA A 110 7.60 3.60 8.17
CA ALA A 110 6.16 3.74 8.15
C ALA A 110 5.62 3.97 6.72
N GLU A 111 6.32 4.77 5.91
CA GLU A 111 5.93 5.01 4.53
C GLU A 111 6.05 3.74 3.67
N ILE A 112 7.13 2.95 3.81
CA ILE A 112 7.26 1.65 3.11
C ILE A 112 6.11 0.72 3.48
N TRP A 113 5.78 0.62 4.78
CA TRP A 113 4.68 -0.22 5.23
C TRP A 113 3.35 0.18 4.59
N LEU A 114 3.05 1.49 4.50
CA LEU A 114 1.83 1.98 3.87
C LEU A 114 1.83 1.76 2.34
N VAL A 115 2.96 2.02 1.68
CA VAL A 115 3.11 1.84 0.23
C VAL A 115 2.95 0.37 -0.15
N MET A 116 3.41 -0.56 0.68
CA MET A 116 3.18 -1.99 0.45
C MET A 116 1.70 -2.36 0.42
N HIS A 117 0.90 -1.82 1.34
CA HIS A 117 -0.55 -2.02 1.33
C HIS A 117 -1.20 -1.49 0.05
N LEU A 118 -0.84 -0.28 -0.36
CA LEU A 118 -1.35 0.34 -1.59
C LEU A 118 -0.94 -0.46 -2.83
N TRP A 119 0.33 -0.82 -2.93
CA TRP A 119 0.89 -1.51 -4.08
C TRP A 119 0.31 -2.91 -4.24
N LEU A 120 0.28 -3.71 -3.17
CA LEU A 120 -0.28 -5.05 -3.23
C LEU A 120 -1.79 -5.03 -3.49
N PHE A 121 -2.52 -4.06 -2.96
CA PHE A 121 -3.93 -3.87 -3.31
C PHE A 121 -4.12 -3.66 -4.81
N VAL A 122 -3.36 -2.74 -5.42
CA VAL A 122 -3.43 -2.49 -6.86
C VAL A 122 -2.97 -3.69 -7.69
N GLN A 123 -1.96 -4.44 -7.23
CA GLN A 123 -1.57 -5.71 -7.85
C GLN A 123 -2.71 -6.75 -7.85
N GLY A 124 -3.41 -6.87 -6.72
CA GLY A 124 -4.58 -7.73 -6.59
C GLY A 124 -5.69 -7.38 -7.57
N GLN A 125 -6.00 -6.08 -7.72
CA GLN A 125 -6.94 -5.60 -8.73
C GLN A 125 -6.47 -5.90 -10.16
N SER A 126 -5.17 -5.90 -10.37
CA SER A 126 -4.55 -6.12 -11.68
C SER A 126 -4.40 -7.60 -12.04
N ASN A 127 -4.89 -8.51 -11.18
CA ASN A 127 -4.72 -9.95 -11.31
C ASN A 127 -3.26 -10.36 -11.56
N ILE A 128 -2.32 -9.64 -10.94
CA ILE A 128 -0.90 -10.02 -10.92
C ILE A 128 -0.77 -11.38 -10.22
N ASP A 129 0.22 -12.16 -10.64
CA ASP A 129 0.47 -13.47 -10.07
C ASP A 129 0.73 -13.38 -8.56
N TYR A 130 0.07 -14.26 -7.80
CA TYR A 130 0.19 -14.29 -6.35
C TYR A 130 1.62 -14.62 -5.89
N SER A 131 2.36 -15.48 -6.61
CA SER A 131 3.74 -15.83 -6.24
C SER A 131 4.62 -14.59 -6.26
N LEU A 132 4.42 -13.72 -7.25
CA LEU A 132 5.16 -12.47 -7.37
C LEU A 132 4.82 -11.50 -6.22
N ALA A 133 3.53 -11.33 -5.91
CA ALA A 133 3.09 -10.53 -4.76
C ALA A 133 3.64 -11.07 -3.43
N TYR A 134 3.70 -12.40 -3.29
CA TYR A 134 4.25 -13.08 -2.14
C TYR A 134 5.75 -12.81 -1.98
N ASP A 135 6.53 -12.93 -3.05
CA ASP A 135 7.98 -12.71 -3.04
C ASP A 135 8.32 -11.28 -2.61
N TYR A 136 7.64 -10.28 -3.18
CA TYR A 136 7.81 -8.87 -2.79
C TYR A 136 7.44 -8.61 -1.33
N ALA A 137 6.33 -9.20 -0.87
CA ALA A 137 5.91 -9.09 0.51
C ALA A 137 6.91 -9.76 1.46
N ASN A 138 7.48 -10.91 1.08
CA ASN A 138 8.48 -11.60 1.88
C ASN A 138 9.78 -10.80 1.99
N GLU A 139 10.33 -10.37 0.86
CA GLU A 139 11.57 -9.59 0.81
C GLU A 139 11.45 -8.30 1.64
N THR A 140 10.35 -7.56 1.45
CA THR A 140 10.12 -6.32 2.19
C THR A 140 9.95 -6.59 3.68
N ALA A 141 9.31 -7.71 4.05
CA ALA A 141 9.09 -8.07 5.44
C ALA A 141 10.39 -8.46 6.14
N GLU A 142 11.31 -9.14 5.46
CA GLU A 142 12.65 -9.43 5.97
C GLU A 142 13.44 -8.14 6.22
N LEU A 143 13.32 -7.16 5.31
CA LEU A 143 14.02 -5.89 5.42
C LEU A 143 13.45 -4.98 6.54
N LEU A 144 12.13 -5.02 6.77
CA LEU A 144 11.45 -4.18 7.75
C LEU A 144 11.38 -4.78 9.16
N ASN A 145 11.48 -6.11 9.29
CA ASN A 145 11.40 -6.82 10.57
C ASN A 145 12.31 -6.25 11.67
N PRO A 146 13.57 -5.84 11.41
CA PRO A 146 14.42 -5.24 12.45
C PRO A 146 13.87 -3.95 13.07
N PHE A 147 12.94 -3.27 12.40
CA PHE A 147 12.32 -2.02 12.85
C PHE A 147 10.89 -2.22 13.38
N SER A 148 10.44 -3.48 13.39
CA SER A 148 9.09 -3.90 13.76
C SER A 148 9.09 -4.67 15.07
N SER A 149 7.94 -4.67 15.72
CA SER A 149 7.66 -5.63 16.80
C SER A 149 7.06 -6.94 16.28
N SER A 150 6.67 -6.97 15.01
CA SER A 150 6.09 -8.13 14.33
C SER A 150 7.15 -8.87 13.54
N SER A 151 7.01 -10.19 13.48
CA SER A 151 7.82 -11.05 12.63
C SER A 151 7.63 -10.73 11.15
N SER A 152 8.60 -11.10 10.31
CA SER A 152 8.46 -11.01 8.85
C SER A 152 7.23 -11.77 8.34
N SER A 153 6.84 -12.86 9.00
CA SER A 153 5.65 -13.64 8.61
C SER A 153 4.34 -12.88 8.85
N GLU A 154 4.26 -12.13 9.94
CA GLU A 154 3.09 -11.31 10.29
C GLU A 154 2.97 -10.13 9.34
N LEU A 155 4.07 -9.41 9.08
CA LEU A 155 4.10 -8.30 8.11
C LEU A 155 3.70 -8.77 6.71
N ARG A 156 4.26 -9.89 6.25
CA ARG A 156 3.90 -10.48 4.96
C ARG A 156 2.42 -10.85 4.92
N SER A 157 1.91 -11.50 5.97
CA SER A 157 0.49 -11.86 6.03
C SER A 157 -0.41 -10.64 6.05
N GLU A 158 -0.01 -9.57 6.74
CA GLU A 158 -0.72 -8.30 6.81
C GLU A 158 -0.84 -7.65 5.42
N TRP A 159 0.28 -7.54 4.67
CA TRP A 159 0.23 -6.97 3.33
C TRP A 159 -0.53 -7.85 2.32
N LEU A 160 -0.42 -9.18 2.41
CA LEU A 160 -1.18 -10.07 1.52
C LEU A 160 -2.69 -9.96 1.71
N LYS A 161 -3.18 -9.53 2.89
CA LYS A 161 -4.61 -9.19 3.05
C LYS A 161 -5.03 -8.07 2.09
N SER A 162 -4.18 -7.07 1.87
CA SER A 162 -4.46 -6.01 0.89
C SER A 162 -4.48 -6.52 -0.54
N PHE A 163 -3.60 -7.45 -0.91
CA PHE A 163 -3.67 -8.12 -2.21
C PHE A 163 -5.01 -8.81 -2.43
N TYR A 164 -5.48 -9.58 -1.45
CA TYR A 164 -6.77 -10.25 -1.55
C TYR A 164 -7.94 -9.25 -1.57
N ALA A 165 -7.90 -8.20 -0.75
CA ALA A 165 -8.91 -7.15 -0.78
C ALA A 165 -9.01 -6.50 -2.18
N GLY A 166 -7.89 -6.19 -2.82
CA GLY A 166 -7.87 -5.66 -4.18
C GLY A 166 -8.50 -6.63 -5.19
N LYS A 167 -8.14 -7.91 -5.11
CA LYS A 167 -8.69 -8.96 -5.98
C LYS A 167 -10.21 -9.13 -5.81
N GLU A 168 -10.70 -9.07 -4.58
CA GLU A 168 -12.13 -9.20 -4.27
C GLU A 168 -12.94 -8.02 -4.81
N THR A 169 -12.42 -6.79 -4.74
CA THR A 169 -13.09 -5.60 -5.27
C THR A 169 -13.43 -5.75 -6.76
N VAL A 170 -12.52 -6.31 -7.55
CA VAL A 170 -12.75 -6.57 -9.00
C VAL A 170 -13.77 -7.69 -9.21
N ASN A 171 -13.70 -8.76 -8.41
CA ASN A 171 -14.64 -9.88 -8.51
C ASN A 171 -16.08 -9.46 -8.17
N GLN A 172 -16.26 -8.60 -7.17
CA GLN A 172 -17.57 -8.09 -6.78
C GLN A 172 -18.17 -7.21 -7.90
N GLN A 173 -17.39 -6.32 -8.50
CA GLN A 173 -17.82 -5.49 -9.64
C GLN A 173 -18.30 -6.34 -10.83
N ASN A 174 -17.55 -7.41 -11.16
CA ASN A 174 -17.92 -8.32 -12.25
C ASN A 174 -19.18 -9.15 -11.94
N SER A 175 -19.35 -9.59 -10.69
CA SER A 175 -20.50 -10.41 -10.28
C SER A 175 -21.83 -9.65 -10.33
N GLY A 176 -21.84 -8.35 -10.00
CA GLY A 176 -23.04 -7.51 -10.05
C GLY A 176 -23.57 -7.31 -11.47
N ILE A 177 -22.68 -7.07 -12.43
CA ILE A 177 -23.04 -6.89 -13.84
C ILE A 177 -23.55 -8.21 -14.43
N CYS A 178 -22.87 -9.34 -14.15
CA CYS A 178 -23.33 -10.66 -14.57
C CYS A 178 -24.69 -11.02 -13.97
N TYR A 179 -24.97 -10.63 -12.73
CA TYR A 179 -26.28 -10.83 -12.10
C TYR A 179 -27.39 -10.04 -12.81
N TRP A 180 -27.13 -8.77 -13.16
CA TRP A 180 -28.08 -7.94 -13.91
C TRP A 180 -28.34 -8.45 -15.33
N ILE A 181 -27.30 -8.85 -16.06
CA ILE A 181 -27.43 -9.42 -17.42
C ILE A 181 -28.21 -10.74 -17.38
N LYS A 182 -27.90 -11.64 -16.43
CA LYS A 182 -28.67 -12.88 -16.24
C LYS A 182 -30.13 -12.62 -15.89
N ARG A 183 -30.41 -11.57 -15.10
CA ARG A 183 -31.78 -11.17 -14.75
C ARG A 183 -32.55 -10.59 -15.94
N LEU A 184 -31.90 -9.84 -16.82
CA LEU A 184 -32.52 -9.29 -18.04
C LEU A 184 -32.80 -10.37 -19.08
N LEU A 185 -31.86 -11.29 -19.30
CA LEU A 185 -32.04 -12.43 -20.22
C LEU A 185 -33.14 -13.40 -19.74
N ARG A 186 -33.35 -13.52 -18.43
CA ARG A 186 -34.45 -14.33 -17.88
C ARG A 186 -35.82 -13.67 -18.03
N LYS A 187 -35.89 -12.34 -18.20
CA LYS A 187 -37.13 -11.58 -18.41
C LYS A 187 -37.55 -11.45 -19.88
N SER A 188 -36.68 -11.71 -20.85
CA SER A 188 -37.05 -11.69 -22.29
C SER A 188 -37.48 -13.05 -22.84
N ASN A 189 -37.44 -14.10 -22.02
CA ASN A 189 -37.85 -15.48 -22.36
C ASN A 189 -39.17 -15.88 -21.67
N GLN A 190 -39.96 -14.89 -21.23
CA GLN A 190 -41.36 -15.02 -20.80
C GLN A 190 -42.21 -14.07 -21.64
#